data_AF-A0A8T3S434-F1
#
_entry.id   AF-A0A8T3S434-F1
#
_cell.length_a   1.000
_cell.length_b   1.000
_cell.length_c   1.000
_cell.angle_alpha   90.00
_cell.angle_beta   90.00
_cell.angle_gamma   90.00
#
_symmetry.space_group_name_H-M   'P 1'
#
loop_
_entity.id
_entity.type
_entity.pdbx_description
1 polymer ?
#
loop_
_entity_poly.entity_id
_entity_poly.type
_entity_poly.pdbx_seq_one_letter_code
_entity_poly.pdbx_strand_id
1 'polypeptide(L)'
;MVRPMVRIVLLGLVVIACTAQPVVAPVTQPSASVASAVPPATSSPVASPAPAEPSPRSSKAPSRSGGSPTATSPPSTTPPESPSSVLRIGVAGDPGTLGLIETQQEDWKVELLFDRLYQLDPSLRPQPSLAVGLPEISSDGREWTVRLHDGVRFHDGSPLDSDDVVSTFELLAAETCTGTSFLCRAVRAHV
;
A
#
# COMPACT_ATOMS: atom_id res chain seq x y z
N MET A 1 -12.03 39.20 17.40
CA MET A 1 -10.67 38.69 17.64
C MET A 1 -10.18 38.10 16.33
N VAL A 2 -9.32 38.83 15.63
CA VAL A 2 -8.86 38.50 14.27
C VAL A 2 -7.49 37.84 14.41
N ARG A 3 -7.36 36.56 14.01
CA ARG A 3 -6.09 35.83 14.00
C ARG A 3 -5.24 36.33 12.82
N PRO A 4 -3.95 36.67 13.01
CA PRO A 4 -3.13 37.29 11.99
C PRO A 4 -2.67 36.28 10.94
N MET A 5 -3.16 36.48 9.71
CA MET A 5 -2.64 35.91 8.46
C MET A 5 -1.17 36.33 8.27
N VAL A 6 -0.25 35.36 8.28
CA VAL A 6 1.16 35.57 7.92
C VAL A 6 1.24 35.75 6.40
N ARG A 7 1.33 36.99 5.95
CA ARG A 7 1.55 37.38 4.55
C ARG A 7 3.04 37.39 4.24
N ILE A 8 3.54 36.39 3.50
CA ILE A 8 4.89 36.44 2.92
C ILE A 8 4.80 37.28 1.63
N VAL A 9 5.17 38.55 1.75
CA VAL A 9 5.36 39.47 0.61
C VAL A 9 6.77 39.28 0.09
N LEU A 10 6.93 38.63 -1.06
CA LEU A 10 8.22 38.56 -1.76
C LEU A 10 8.32 39.71 -2.77
N LEU A 11 9.22 40.63 -2.47
CA LEU A 11 9.55 41.83 -3.22
C LEU A 11 10.10 41.47 -4.61
N GLY A 12 9.53 42.06 -5.65
CA GLY A 12 9.94 41.84 -7.03
C GLY A 12 11.35 42.34 -7.33
N LEU A 13 12.09 41.55 -8.11
CA LEU A 13 13.16 42.04 -8.96
C LEU A 13 12.93 41.51 -10.38
N VAL A 14 12.32 42.36 -11.20
CA VAL A 14 12.20 42.18 -12.65
C VAL A 14 13.57 42.43 -13.25
N VAL A 15 14.19 41.38 -13.80
CA VAL A 15 15.27 41.50 -14.78
C VAL A 15 14.81 40.79 -16.05
N ILE A 16 14.30 41.59 -16.98
CA ILE A 16 13.97 41.19 -18.35
C ILE A 16 15.27 41.25 -19.16
N ALA A 17 15.69 40.12 -19.72
CA ALA A 17 16.61 40.10 -20.85
C ALA A 17 16.14 39.04 -21.86
N CYS A 18 15.67 39.52 -23.01
CA CYS A 18 15.35 38.76 -24.20
C CYS A 18 16.55 37.95 -24.71
N THR A 19 16.34 36.70 -25.08
CA THR A 19 16.75 36.15 -26.38
C THR A 19 15.88 34.97 -26.76
N ALA A 20 15.66 34.84 -28.07
CA ALA A 20 14.73 33.94 -28.70
C ALA A 20 15.26 32.49 -28.83
N GLN A 21 14.30 31.57 -28.89
CA GLN A 21 14.29 30.25 -29.57
C GLN A 21 14.99 29.03 -28.90
N PRO A 22 14.64 27.78 -29.29
CA PRO A 22 13.65 27.34 -30.29
C PRO A 22 12.59 26.34 -29.77
N VAL A 23 11.50 26.26 -30.53
CA VAL A 23 10.53 25.16 -30.54
C VAL A 23 11.26 23.85 -30.88
N VAL A 24 11.26 22.90 -29.94
CA VAL A 24 11.71 21.53 -30.20
C VAL A 24 10.54 20.76 -30.81
N ALA A 25 10.78 20.27 -32.03
CA ALA A 25 9.89 19.39 -32.80
C ALA A 25 9.58 18.07 -32.05
N PRO A 26 8.47 17.39 -32.38
CA PRO A 26 8.11 16.13 -31.72
C PRO A 26 9.16 15.06 -31.98
N VAL A 27 9.63 14.41 -30.91
CA VAL A 27 10.52 13.25 -30.99
C VAL A 27 9.75 12.10 -31.62
N THR A 28 10.11 11.78 -32.86
CA THR A 28 9.74 10.55 -33.55
C THR A 28 10.29 9.36 -32.75
N GLN A 29 9.43 8.63 -32.04
CA GLN A 29 9.77 7.34 -31.45
C GLN A 29 9.99 6.31 -32.57
N PRO A 30 11.11 5.56 -32.59
CA PRO A 30 11.21 4.39 -33.43
C PRO A 30 10.30 3.28 -32.89
N SER A 31 9.36 2.86 -33.74
CA SER A 31 8.66 1.58 -33.59
C SER A 31 9.69 0.44 -33.67
N ALA A 32 9.78 -0.34 -32.60
CA ALA A 32 10.29 -1.70 -32.63
C ALA A 32 9.34 -2.53 -31.76
N SER A 33 8.29 -3.07 -32.38
CA SER A 33 8.22 -4.45 -32.85
C SER A 33 8.17 -5.45 -31.69
N VAL A 34 6.94 -5.84 -31.36
CA VAL A 34 6.59 -7.02 -30.58
C VAL A 34 7.20 -8.24 -31.25
N ALA A 35 8.08 -8.96 -30.55
CA ALA A 35 8.46 -10.31 -30.91
C ALA A 35 8.37 -11.20 -29.68
N SER A 36 7.32 -12.02 -29.71
CA SER A 36 7.04 -13.15 -28.85
C SER A 36 8.24 -14.09 -28.75
N ALA A 37 8.65 -14.44 -27.53
CA ALA A 37 9.43 -15.64 -27.27
C ALA A 37 9.17 -16.11 -25.83
N VAL A 38 8.17 -16.97 -25.70
CA VAL A 38 7.90 -17.78 -24.50
C VAL A 38 9.01 -18.84 -24.40
N PRO A 39 9.85 -18.88 -23.33
CA PRO A 39 10.67 -20.06 -23.08
C PRO A 39 9.80 -21.17 -22.50
N PRO A 40 9.97 -22.45 -22.93
CA PRO A 40 9.21 -23.55 -22.37
C PRO A 40 9.65 -23.84 -20.93
N ALA A 41 8.66 -24.15 -20.10
CA ALA A 41 8.85 -24.74 -18.79
C ALA A 41 9.62 -26.07 -18.91
N THR A 42 10.84 -26.11 -18.38
CA THR A 42 11.55 -27.34 -18.10
C THR A 42 11.36 -27.71 -16.64
N SER A 43 10.49 -28.71 -16.46
CA SER A 43 10.28 -29.45 -15.24
C SER A 43 11.57 -30.05 -14.70
N SER A 44 11.84 -29.86 -13.41
CA SER A 44 12.69 -30.76 -12.63
C SER A 44 12.18 -30.78 -11.20
N PRO A 45 11.79 -31.95 -10.66
CA PRO A 45 11.33 -32.05 -9.29
C PRO A 45 12.56 -32.02 -8.38
N VAL A 46 12.73 -30.94 -7.61
CA VAL A 46 13.69 -30.94 -6.50
C VAL A 46 13.11 -31.82 -5.41
N ALA A 47 13.79 -32.93 -5.17
CA ALA A 47 13.52 -33.89 -4.12
C ALA A 47 13.44 -33.22 -2.75
N SER A 48 12.35 -33.51 -2.05
CA SER A 48 12.12 -33.17 -0.66
C SER A 48 13.14 -33.88 0.24
N PRO A 49 13.85 -33.20 1.16
CA PRO A 49 14.58 -33.88 2.21
C PRO A 49 13.60 -34.42 3.25
N ALA A 50 13.71 -35.72 3.52
CA ALA A 50 12.97 -36.44 4.54
C ALA A 50 13.31 -35.92 5.96
N PRO A 51 12.33 -35.79 6.87
CA PRO A 51 12.60 -35.62 8.29
C PRO A 51 13.16 -36.91 8.90
N ALA A 52 14.18 -36.74 9.75
CA ALA A 52 14.88 -37.78 10.47
C ALA A 52 13.93 -38.71 11.27
N GLU A 53 14.11 -39.99 11.04
CA GLU A 53 13.52 -41.11 11.77
C GLU A 53 14.20 -41.25 13.15
N PRO A 54 13.46 -41.33 14.28
CA PRO A 54 14.03 -41.78 15.54
C PRO A 54 14.02 -43.31 15.63
N SER A 55 15.22 -43.88 15.81
CA SER A 55 15.52 -45.31 16.02
C SER A 55 14.66 -45.99 17.12
N PRO A 56 14.45 -47.33 17.02
CA PRO A 56 13.36 -48.04 17.67
C PRO A 56 13.69 -48.43 19.12
N ARG A 57 12.69 -48.34 20.01
CA ARG A 57 12.72 -48.99 21.32
C ARG A 57 11.92 -50.28 21.25
N SER A 58 12.61 -51.40 21.44
CA SER A 58 12.04 -52.73 21.68
C SER A 58 10.92 -52.68 22.71
N SER A 59 9.75 -53.21 22.36
CA SER A 59 8.80 -53.73 23.35
C SER A 59 8.13 -54.99 22.81
N LYS A 60 8.23 -56.04 23.61
CA LYS A 60 7.70 -57.39 23.40
C LYS A 60 6.20 -57.37 23.14
N ALA A 61 5.76 -58.08 22.10
CA ALA A 61 4.39 -58.58 21.98
C ALA A 61 4.16 -59.74 22.96
N PRO A 62 2.91 -59.98 23.38
CA PRO A 62 2.37 -61.30 23.09
C PRO A 62 0.96 -61.26 22.46
N SER A 63 0.84 -62.17 21.49
CA SER A 63 -0.30 -62.99 21.12
C SER A 63 -1.69 -62.37 20.89
N ARG A 64 -2.09 -62.47 19.62
CA ARG A 64 -3.46 -62.32 19.11
C ARG A 64 -4.40 -63.34 19.76
N SER A 65 -5.57 -62.88 20.20
CA SER A 65 -6.79 -63.68 20.27
C SER A 65 -7.87 -62.94 19.49
N GLY A 66 -8.56 -63.67 18.62
CA GLY A 66 -9.54 -63.15 17.69
C GLY A 66 -10.82 -62.64 18.35
N GLY A 67 -11.38 -61.61 17.74
CA GLY A 67 -12.70 -61.10 18.04
C GLY A 67 -13.00 -59.96 17.09
N SER A 68 -13.78 -60.23 16.05
CA SER A 68 -14.45 -59.18 15.29
C SER A 68 -15.76 -58.86 16.01
N PRO A 69 -15.97 -57.60 16.42
CA PRO A 69 -17.32 -57.09 16.49
C PRO A 69 -17.45 -55.90 15.55
N THR A 70 -18.37 -56.05 14.60
CA THR A 70 -19.34 -55.05 14.13
C THR A 70 -18.85 -53.60 14.05
N ALA A 71 -18.67 -53.12 12.82
CA ALA A 71 -18.50 -51.70 12.53
C ALA A 71 -19.78 -50.92 12.90
N THR A 72 -19.77 -50.29 14.07
CA THR A 72 -20.67 -49.18 14.37
C THR A 72 -20.08 -47.92 13.74
N SER A 73 -20.70 -47.41 12.68
CA SER A 73 -20.35 -46.10 12.12
C SER A 73 -20.58 -45.03 13.19
N PRO A 74 -19.62 -44.13 13.46
CA PRO A 74 -19.88 -42.97 14.31
C PRO A 74 -20.91 -42.05 13.63
N PRO A 75 -21.75 -41.33 14.41
CA PRO A 75 -22.64 -40.35 13.83
C PRO A 75 -21.82 -39.31 13.06
N SER A 76 -22.26 -38.99 11.85
CA SER A 76 -21.70 -37.89 11.08
C SER A 76 -21.95 -36.58 11.83
N THR A 77 -20.95 -36.12 12.57
CA THR A 77 -20.90 -34.75 13.06
C THR A 77 -20.76 -33.86 11.83
N THR A 78 -21.87 -33.21 11.44
CA THR A 78 -21.85 -32.08 10.52
C THR A 78 -20.78 -31.09 11.02
N PRO A 79 -19.77 -30.73 10.21
CA PRO A 79 -18.78 -29.73 10.61
C PRO A 79 -19.50 -28.44 11.00
N PRO A 80 -19.11 -27.78 12.11
CA PRO A 80 -19.70 -26.51 12.48
C PRO A 80 -19.51 -25.53 11.32
N GLU A 81 -20.62 -24.96 10.86
CA GLU A 81 -20.63 -23.89 9.87
C GLU A 81 -19.70 -22.79 10.37
N SER A 82 -18.58 -22.62 9.68
CA SER A 82 -17.60 -21.60 10.05
C SER A 82 -18.25 -20.23 9.85
N PRO A 83 -18.20 -19.32 10.83
CA PRO A 83 -18.74 -17.98 10.63
C PRO A 83 -18.03 -17.35 9.43
N SER A 84 -18.81 -16.96 8.43
CA SER A 84 -18.36 -16.47 7.13
C SER A 84 -17.68 -15.09 7.17
N SER A 85 -17.17 -14.68 8.33
CA SER A 85 -16.60 -13.34 8.59
C SER A 85 -15.08 -13.29 8.57
N VAL A 86 -14.38 -14.40 8.26
CA VAL A 86 -12.91 -14.44 8.28
C VAL A 86 -12.36 -14.48 6.86
N LEU A 87 -11.78 -13.38 6.41
CA LEU A 87 -10.97 -13.33 5.19
C LEU A 87 -9.54 -13.76 5.51
N ARG A 88 -9.04 -14.79 4.82
CA ARG A 88 -7.65 -15.28 4.94
C ARG A 88 -6.91 -15.02 3.63
N ILE A 89 -5.86 -14.21 3.69
CA ILE A 89 -5.00 -13.89 2.54
C ILE A 89 -3.59 -14.38 2.88
N GLY A 90 -3.01 -15.18 1.97
CA GLY A 90 -1.61 -15.56 2.07
C GLY A 90 -0.73 -14.43 1.56
N VAL A 91 0.21 -13.97 2.37
CA VAL A 91 1.22 -12.97 1.99
C VAL A 91 2.57 -13.68 1.87
N ALA A 92 3.29 -13.41 0.79
CA ALA A 92 4.61 -13.99 0.57
C ALA A 92 5.68 -13.11 1.25
N GLY A 93 6.51 -13.70 2.11
CA GLY A 93 7.58 -12.97 2.79
C GLY A 93 7.14 -12.22 4.05
N ASP A 94 8.10 -11.56 4.70
CA ASP A 94 7.86 -10.68 5.85
C ASP A 94 7.23 -9.37 5.37
N PRO A 95 6.08 -8.93 5.92
CA PRO A 95 5.43 -7.71 5.50
C PRO A 95 6.21 -6.42 5.81
N GLY A 96 7.25 -6.48 6.65
CA GLY A 96 8.06 -5.33 7.03
C GLY A 96 7.32 -4.38 7.98
N THR A 97 7.65 -3.08 7.89
CA THR A 97 6.95 -2.03 8.64
C THR A 97 5.60 -1.72 8.01
N LEU A 98 4.63 -1.33 8.83
CA LEU A 98 3.31 -0.86 8.42
C LEU A 98 3.17 0.67 8.54
N GLY A 99 4.30 1.37 8.70
CA GLY A 99 4.34 2.82 8.74
C GLY A 99 4.00 3.43 7.38
N LEU A 100 3.17 4.48 7.37
CA LEU A 100 2.72 5.17 6.17
C LEU A 100 3.90 5.70 5.33
N ILE A 101 4.98 6.14 5.97
CA ILE A 101 6.12 6.78 5.30
C ILE A 101 7.17 5.73 4.88
N GLU A 102 7.46 4.77 5.75
CA GLU A 102 8.56 3.82 5.62
C GLU A 102 8.25 2.61 4.74
N THR A 103 6.97 2.37 4.41
CA THR A 103 6.58 1.24 3.57
C THR A 103 7.05 1.47 2.14
N GLN A 104 7.82 0.52 1.61
CA GLN A 104 8.53 0.68 0.33
C GLN A 104 8.07 -0.31 -0.75
N GLN A 105 7.31 -1.36 -0.39
CA GLN A 105 6.75 -2.39 -1.27
C GLN A 105 5.47 -2.99 -0.65
N GLU A 106 4.52 -3.39 -1.49
CA GLU A 106 3.21 -4.00 -1.12
C GLU A 106 2.22 -3.06 -0.41
N ASP A 107 1.88 -1.97 -1.10
CA ASP A 107 1.01 -0.87 -0.64
C ASP A 107 -0.36 -1.29 -0.11
N TRP A 108 -0.93 -2.38 -0.61
CA TRP A 108 -2.31 -2.74 -0.28
C TRP A 108 -2.53 -2.99 1.23
N LYS A 109 -1.50 -3.38 1.99
CA LYS A 109 -1.58 -3.55 3.45
C LYS A 109 -1.74 -2.22 4.17
N VAL A 110 -1.01 -1.19 3.74
CA VAL A 110 -1.09 0.16 4.30
C VAL A 110 -2.45 0.79 3.95
N GLU A 111 -2.97 0.49 2.76
CA GLU A 111 -4.33 0.90 2.35
C GLU A 111 -5.44 0.28 3.22
N LEU A 112 -5.18 -0.79 3.97
CA LEU A 112 -6.14 -1.32 4.96
C LEU A 112 -6.16 -0.51 6.27
N LEU A 113 -5.09 0.24 6.55
CA LEU A 113 -4.88 0.93 7.82
C LEU A 113 -5.12 2.43 7.72
N PHE A 114 -4.78 3.03 6.56
CA PHE A 114 -4.79 4.47 6.33
C PHE A 114 -5.65 4.82 5.12
N ASP A 115 -6.40 5.90 5.26
CA ASP A 115 -7.13 6.52 4.16
C ASP A 115 -6.36 7.69 3.56
N ARG A 116 -6.66 7.98 2.28
CA ARG A 116 -6.05 9.07 1.50
C ARG A 116 -7.03 10.23 1.35
N LEU A 117 -6.51 11.43 1.06
CA LEU A 117 -7.36 12.56 0.63
C LEU A 117 -8.14 12.20 -0.65
N TYR A 118 -7.45 11.56 -1.60
CA TYR A 118 -7.98 11.11 -2.88
C TYR A 118 -7.52 9.70 -3.20
N GLN A 119 -8.34 8.95 -3.92
CA GLN A 119 -8.03 7.63 -4.47
C GLN A 119 -8.15 7.64 -5.99
N LEU A 120 -7.49 6.73 -6.69
CA LEU A 120 -7.65 6.62 -8.13
C LEU A 120 -8.75 5.62 -8.49
N ASP A 121 -9.65 6.01 -9.40
CA ASP A 121 -10.62 5.07 -9.99
C ASP A 121 -9.93 4.13 -11.02
N PRO A 122 -10.64 3.12 -11.56
CA PRO A 122 -10.07 2.23 -12.57
C PRO A 122 -9.62 2.91 -13.87
N SER A 123 -10.05 4.15 -14.11
CA SER A 123 -9.60 5.00 -15.23
C SER A 123 -8.45 5.93 -14.82
N LEU A 124 -7.83 5.71 -13.66
CA LEU A 124 -6.75 6.51 -13.07
C LEU A 124 -7.13 7.97 -12.84
N ARG A 125 -8.41 8.24 -12.57
CA ARG A 125 -8.87 9.60 -12.22
C ARG A 125 -8.97 9.74 -10.71
N PRO A 126 -8.55 10.89 -10.15
CA PRO A 126 -8.67 11.15 -8.72
C PRO A 126 -10.14 11.25 -8.33
N GLN A 127 -10.52 10.50 -7.30
CA GLN A 127 -11.82 10.51 -6.65
C GLN A 127 -11.62 10.93 -5.19
N PRO A 128 -12.50 11.79 -4.65
CA PRO A 128 -12.45 12.17 -3.25
C PRO A 128 -12.62 10.96 -2.32
N SER A 129 -11.88 10.95 -1.21
CA SER A 129 -12.00 9.94 -0.15
C SER A 129 -12.16 10.64 1.20
N LEU A 130 -11.07 11.03 1.89
CA LEU A 130 -11.20 11.90 3.07
C LEU A 130 -11.60 13.34 2.70
N ALA A 131 -11.30 13.75 1.46
CA ALA A 131 -11.77 15.01 0.92
C ALA A 131 -13.26 14.96 0.56
N VAL A 132 -13.98 16.05 0.79
CA VAL A 132 -15.41 16.19 0.44
C VAL A 132 -15.63 16.30 -1.08
N GLY A 133 -14.61 16.72 -1.82
CA GLY A 133 -14.68 16.97 -3.25
C GLY A 133 -13.30 17.20 -3.84
N LEU A 134 -13.24 17.52 -5.13
CA LEU A 134 -12.01 17.97 -5.77
C LEU A 134 -11.54 19.30 -5.17
N PRO A 135 -10.23 19.58 -5.18
CA PRO A 135 -9.68 20.78 -4.58
C PRO A 135 -10.08 22.03 -5.37
N GLU A 136 -10.20 23.15 -4.66
CA GLU A 136 -10.23 24.47 -5.28
C GLU A 136 -8.79 24.89 -5.59
N ILE A 137 -8.50 25.17 -6.85
CA ILE A 137 -7.14 25.46 -7.32
C ILE A 137 -7.05 26.94 -7.69
N SER A 138 -6.02 27.64 -7.20
CA SER A 138 -5.74 29.03 -7.55
C SER A 138 -5.45 29.20 -9.04
N SER A 139 -5.59 30.43 -9.55
CA SER A 139 -5.37 30.73 -10.97
C SER A 139 -3.96 30.42 -11.48
N ASP A 140 -2.97 30.43 -10.60
CA ASP A 140 -1.57 30.11 -10.91
C ASP A 140 -1.21 28.63 -10.65
N GLY A 141 -2.16 27.84 -10.13
CA GLY A 141 -1.99 26.41 -9.86
C GLY A 141 -1.11 26.08 -8.65
N ARG A 142 -0.75 27.08 -7.83
CA ARG A 142 0.19 26.92 -6.70
C ARG A 142 -0.49 26.73 -5.35
N GLU A 143 -1.75 27.13 -5.22
CA GLU A 143 -2.54 26.95 -4.01
C GLU A 143 -3.69 25.99 -4.28
N TRP A 144 -3.81 24.99 -3.40
CA TRP A 144 -4.81 23.93 -3.49
C TRP A 144 -5.55 23.88 -2.16
N THR A 145 -6.85 24.20 -2.18
CA THR A 145 -7.70 24.15 -1.00
C THR A 145 -8.50 22.87 -0.99
N VAL A 146 -8.25 22.00 -0.01
CA VAL A 146 -8.95 20.73 0.20
C VAL A 146 -9.84 20.84 1.42
N ARG A 147 -11.12 20.47 1.28
CA ARG A 147 -12.07 20.39 2.40
C ARG A 147 -12.20 18.93 2.85
N LEU A 148 -12.09 18.70 4.16
CA LEU A 148 -12.18 17.37 4.77
C LEU A 148 -13.61 17.05 5.20
N HIS A 149 -13.94 15.76 5.24
CA HIS A 149 -15.19 15.30 5.83
C HIS A 149 -15.23 15.56 7.34
N ASP A 150 -16.36 16.07 7.84
CA ASP A 150 -16.58 16.24 9.27
C ASP A 150 -16.83 14.89 9.96
N GLY A 151 -16.40 14.79 11.22
CA GLY A 151 -16.70 13.65 12.09
C GLY A 151 -15.89 12.39 11.82
N VAL A 152 -14.89 12.45 10.94
CA VAL A 152 -13.92 11.36 10.74
C VAL A 152 -13.08 11.21 12.02
N ARG A 153 -12.80 9.97 12.40
CA ARG A 153 -12.01 9.63 13.59
C ARG A 153 -10.95 8.60 13.24
N PHE A 154 -9.82 8.68 13.92
CA PHE A 154 -8.82 7.62 13.91
C PHE A 154 -9.30 6.40 14.70
N HIS A 155 -8.57 5.30 14.55
CA HIS A 155 -8.86 4.02 15.20
C HIS A 155 -8.82 4.08 16.74
N ASP A 156 -8.16 5.09 17.32
CA ASP A 156 -8.14 5.37 18.77
C ASP A 156 -9.30 6.26 19.26
N GLY A 157 -10.14 6.75 18.33
CA GLY A 157 -11.28 7.60 18.59
C GLY A 157 -11.01 9.11 18.55
N SER A 158 -9.75 9.54 18.42
CA SER A 158 -9.41 10.96 18.22
C SER A 158 -10.01 11.48 16.90
N PRO A 159 -10.46 12.75 16.85
CA PRO A 159 -10.96 13.33 15.61
C PRO A 159 -9.81 13.56 14.62
N LEU A 160 -10.08 13.37 13.33
CA LEU A 160 -9.19 13.82 12.25
C LEU A 160 -9.48 15.30 11.96
N ASP A 161 -8.43 16.12 11.86
CA ASP A 161 -8.53 17.49 11.36
C ASP A 161 -7.44 17.85 10.33
N SER A 162 -7.37 19.13 9.95
CA SER A 162 -6.40 19.59 8.97
C SER A 162 -4.95 19.54 9.45
N ASP A 163 -4.71 19.65 10.77
CA ASP A 163 -3.37 19.69 11.34
C ASP A 163 -2.70 18.31 11.23
N ASP A 164 -3.47 17.22 11.29
CA ASP A 164 -2.98 15.86 11.04
C ASP A 164 -2.52 15.66 9.58
N VAL A 165 -3.27 16.25 8.64
CA VAL A 165 -2.91 16.24 7.23
C VAL A 165 -1.64 17.04 7.00
N VAL A 166 -1.55 18.25 7.58
CA VAL A 166 -0.34 19.08 7.53
C VAL A 166 0.86 18.34 8.10
N SER A 167 0.71 17.71 9.27
CA SER A 167 1.77 16.94 9.92
C SER A 167 2.32 15.84 9.02
N THR A 168 1.46 15.19 8.24
CA THR A 168 1.89 14.17 7.25
C THR A 168 2.78 14.77 6.16
N PHE A 169 2.43 15.95 5.62
CA PHE A 169 3.26 16.62 4.63
C PHE A 169 4.57 17.16 5.22
N GLU A 170 4.56 17.65 6.46
CA GLU A 170 5.76 18.08 7.17
C GLU A 170 6.73 16.92 7.39
N LEU A 171 6.23 15.73 7.76
CA LEU A 171 7.05 14.51 7.87
C LEU A 171 7.72 14.15 6.53
N LEU A 172 7.00 14.32 5.41
CA LEU A 172 7.53 14.08 4.08
C LEU A 172 8.56 15.14 3.64
N ALA A 173 8.36 16.39 4.04
CA ALA A 173 9.26 17.49 3.74
C ALA A 173 10.55 17.44 4.57
N ALA A 174 10.51 16.85 5.77
CA ALA A 174 11.63 16.78 6.70
C ALA A 174 12.90 16.19 6.05
N GLU A 175 14.07 16.74 6.38
CA GLU A 175 15.36 16.23 5.89
C GLU A 175 15.59 14.76 6.24
N THR A 176 15.07 14.36 7.39
CA THR A 176 15.13 13.01 7.96
C THR A 176 14.07 12.06 7.41
N CYS A 177 13.29 12.44 6.39
CA CYS A 177 12.27 11.58 5.79
C CYS A 177 12.87 10.24 5.35
N THR A 178 12.39 9.16 5.95
CA THR A 178 12.86 7.77 5.77
C THR A 178 12.08 7.02 4.68
N GLY A 179 11.10 7.67 4.06
CA GLY A 179 10.21 7.06 3.08
C GLY A 179 10.79 6.95 1.67
N THR A 180 9.92 6.68 0.70
CA THR A 180 10.34 6.56 -0.70
C THR A 180 11.06 7.83 -1.16
N SER A 181 12.28 7.65 -1.68
CA SER A 181 13.19 8.77 -2.01
C SER A 181 12.59 9.76 -3.01
N PHE A 182 11.66 9.30 -3.86
CA PHE A 182 10.90 10.16 -4.76
C PHE A 182 9.90 11.04 -4.03
N LEU A 183 9.05 10.48 -3.17
CA LEU A 183 7.98 11.22 -2.50
C LEU A 183 8.54 12.28 -1.54
N CYS A 184 9.50 11.91 -0.69
CA CYS A 184 10.15 12.86 0.21
C CYS A 184 10.79 14.03 -0.57
N ARG A 185 11.45 13.74 -1.69
CA ARG A 185 12.09 14.77 -2.54
C ARG A 185 11.05 15.65 -3.24
N ALA A 186 9.97 15.06 -3.74
CA ALA A 186 8.93 15.77 -4.46
C ALA A 186 8.21 16.77 -3.55
N VAL A 187 7.84 16.34 -2.33
CA VAL A 187 7.19 17.22 -1.35
C VAL A 187 8.16 18.32 -0.91
N ARG A 188 9.40 17.99 -0.53
CA ARG A 188 10.40 18.99 -0.11
C ARG A 188 10.70 20.04 -1.18
N ALA A 189 10.54 19.72 -2.46
CA ALA A 189 10.76 20.69 -3.54
C ALA A 189 9.63 21.73 -3.69
N HIS A 190 8.47 21.50 -3.06
CA HIS A 190 7.25 22.31 -3.26
C HIS A 190 6.64 22.85 -1.95
N VAL A 191 7.22 22.53 -0.79
CA VAL A 191 6.84 23.04 0.53
C VAL A 191 7.84 24.09 0.99
#